data_AF-A0A951THN4-F1
#
_entry.id   AF-A0A951THN4-F1
#
_cell.length_a   1.000
_cell.length_b   1.000
_cell.length_c   1.000
_cell.angle_alpha   90.00
_cell.angle_beta   90.00
_cell.angle_gamma   90.00
#
_symmetry.space_group_name_H-M   'P 1'
#
loop_
_entity.id
_entity.type
_entity.pdbx_description
1 polymer ?
#
loop_
_entity_poly.entity_id
_entity_poly.type
_entity_poly.pdbx_seq_one_letter_code
_entity_poly.pdbx_strand_id
1 'polypeptide(L)'
;MKRIIIVSVVMLLVACGNKPKDASGVDLDKFEQRISYALGADMGANLQNIPDEIYDQLNKKELENGFYNLLTSQDEKSKECYEILNQAFSNPTGIDTTQHGMKEISHCYGAIFGEMLRKSLNSKNAFDKVDADIIRIGFVDAMNKVDTLIEMSERQKMIIDFNNDLNKIAGNLFMEQKKEEFKSGVHPEGYILIQNAAGNGEGVDLSKEYQIVYTLINTSGDTIISTVKGMNHTDDENSQTVSADDIVFPQGWKQASEFMKVGGDYTLYLPYDLAYGDDGLRAPNSQGYIVQPFSALIIHSKILVQNEKNFAIKEKGRKILEEAKKQPKSYVDKSGFVLITLEEGKGASVPEGGDVQAHYILTDSNGEVVENSYMGSAQYNQPAPTFSLAQVVKGWQLGIPKMKIGGRYKLVLPYDLAYGETGNQGVRPYETLTFEIEILNAGKPGSLVGNK
;
A
#
# COMPACT_ATOMS: atom_id res chain seq x y z
N MET A 1 6.78 -36.83 61.45
CA MET A 1 6.06 -36.55 60.19
C MET A 1 7.10 -36.42 59.06
N LYS A 2 7.31 -37.47 58.28
CA LYS A 2 8.14 -37.45 57.06
C LYS A 2 7.21 -37.75 55.88
N ARG A 3 7.04 -36.77 54.98
CA ARG A 3 6.14 -36.86 53.83
C ARG A 3 6.79 -37.73 52.75
N ILE A 4 6.10 -38.80 52.35
CA ILE A 4 6.46 -39.64 51.21
C ILE A 4 5.93 -38.93 49.95
N ILE A 5 6.83 -38.59 49.03
CA ILE A 5 6.49 -38.06 47.71
C ILE A 5 6.24 -39.26 46.80
N ILE A 6 5.00 -39.45 46.37
CA ILE A 6 4.62 -40.42 45.34
C ILE A 6 4.84 -39.73 43.99
N VAL A 7 5.83 -40.21 43.24
CA VAL A 7 6.05 -39.83 41.84
C VAL A 7 5.06 -40.63 40.99
N SER A 8 3.99 -39.97 40.56
CA SER A 8 3.04 -40.53 39.60
C SER A 8 3.66 -40.49 38.20
N VAL A 9 4.05 -41.66 37.69
CA VAL A 9 4.44 -41.86 36.30
C VAL A 9 3.19 -41.68 35.43
N VAL A 10 3.08 -40.55 34.75
CA VAL A 10 2.06 -40.32 33.72
C VAL A 10 2.50 -41.05 32.46
N MET A 11 1.84 -42.17 32.19
CA MET A 11 1.97 -42.93 30.95
C MET A 11 1.38 -42.08 29.81
N LEU A 12 2.23 -41.56 28.92
CA LEU A 12 1.80 -40.93 27.67
C LEU A 12 1.20 -42.01 26.78
N LEU A 13 -0.13 -42.17 26.86
CA LEU A 13 -0.88 -42.86 25.81
C LEU A 13 -0.82 -41.97 24.56
N VAL A 14 -0.03 -42.40 23.58
CA VAL A 14 -0.16 -41.93 22.20
C VAL A 14 -1.57 -42.34 21.76
N ALA A 15 -2.49 -41.39 21.85
CA ALA A 15 -3.77 -41.53 21.17
C ALA A 15 -3.46 -41.49 19.68
N CYS A 16 -3.48 -42.66 19.04
CA CYS A 16 -3.70 -42.73 17.60
C CYS A 16 -4.98 -41.94 17.32
N GLY A 17 -4.83 -40.81 16.64
CA GLY A 17 -5.96 -40.00 16.20
C GLY A 17 -6.89 -40.90 15.40
N ASN A 18 -8.11 -41.10 15.89
CA ASN A 18 -9.17 -41.66 15.07
C ASN A 18 -9.29 -40.76 13.84
N LYS A 19 -9.03 -41.33 12.65
CA LYS A 19 -9.41 -40.71 11.37
C LYS A 19 -10.86 -40.23 11.50
N PRO A 20 -11.19 -38.98 11.14
CA PRO A 20 -12.58 -38.55 11.02
C PRO A 20 -13.30 -39.55 10.12
N LYS A 21 -14.46 -40.06 10.56
CA LYS A 21 -15.28 -40.94 9.73
C LYS A 21 -15.70 -40.18 8.48
N ASP A 22 -15.33 -40.71 7.32
CA ASP A 22 -15.64 -40.22 5.98
C ASP A 22 -17.11 -39.77 5.86
N ALA A 23 -17.32 -38.46 5.73
CA ALA A 23 -18.62 -37.89 5.39
C ALA A 23 -18.90 -37.93 3.88
N SER A 24 -17.86 -37.99 3.03
CA SER A 24 -17.99 -37.90 1.57
C SER A 24 -17.32 -39.04 0.78
N GLY A 25 -16.74 -40.04 1.44
CA GLY A 25 -16.17 -41.23 0.76
C GLY A 25 -14.96 -40.93 -0.14
N VAL A 26 -14.32 -39.77 0.04
CA VAL A 26 -13.15 -39.32 -0.73
C VAL A 26 -11.87 -39.82 -0.08
N ASP A 27 -11.04 -40.50 -0.86
CA ASP A 27 -9.67 -40.84 -0.47
C ASP A 27 -8.78 -39.60 -0.58
N LEU A 28 -8.23 -39.15 0.55
CA LEU A 28 -7.35 -37.99 0.68
C LEU A 28 -5.90 -38.39 0.99
N ASP A 29 -5.48 -39.59 0.60
CA ASP A 29 -4.13 -40.09 0.89
C ASP A 29 -3.03 -39.37 0.06
N LYS A 30 -3.38 -38.78 -1.10
CA LYS A 30 -2.41 -38.05 -1.96
C LYS A 30 -2.51 -36.52 -1.79
N PHE A 31 -1.38 -35.83 -1.93
CA PHE A 31 -1.33 -34.37 -1.89
C PHE A 31 -2.29 -33.71 -2.90
N GLU A 32 -2.31 -34.18 -4.14
CA GLU A 32 -3.22 -33.71 -5.21
C GLU A 32 -4.69 -33.73 -4.77
N GLN A 33 -5.14 -34.82 -4.16
CA GLN A 33 -6.51 -34.96 -3.67
C GLN A 33 -6.77 -34.01 -2.50
N ARG A 34 -5.84 -33.92 -1.55
CA ARG A 34 -5.94 -33.01 -0.40
C ARG A 34 -6.00 -31.55 -0.83
N ILE A 35 -5.13 -31.11 -1.73
CA ILE A 35 -5.12 -29.70 -2.18
C ILE A 35 -6.37 -29.39 -3.00
N SER A 36 -6.83 -30.32 -3.84
CA SER A 36 -8.08 -30.19 -4.59
C SER A 36 -9.27 -30.00 -3.65
N TYR A 37 -9.38 -30.84 -2.61
CA TYR A 37 -10.42 -30.72 -1.60
C TYR A 37 -10.31 -29.38 -0.86
N ALA A 38 -9.09 -28.98 -0.48
CA ALA A 38 -8.86 -27.74 0.24
C ALA A 38 -9.28 -26.50 -0.57
N LEU A 39 -8.91 -26.44 -1.86
CA LEU A 39 -9.29 -25.37 -2.78
C LEU A 39 -10.81 -25.27 -2.94
N GLY A 40 -11.48 -26.41 -3.11
CA GLY A 40 -12.94 -26.47 -3.16
C GLY A 40 -13.58 -25.96 -1.87
N ALA A 41 -13.14 -26.48 -0.73
CA ALA A 41 -13.67 -26.11 0.58
C ALA A 41 -13.45 -24.63 0.93
N ASP A 42 -12.34 -24.04 0.48
CA ASP A 42 -12.09 -22.60 0.64
C ASP A 42 -13.06 -21.75 -0.20
N MET A 43 -13.29 -22.13 -1.47
CA MET A 43 -14.31 -21.47 -2.30
C MET A 43 -15.72 -21.60 -1.69
N GLY A 44 -16.07 -22.79 -1.19
CA GLY A 44 -17.38 -23.03 -0.56
C GLY A 44 -17.54 -22.28 0.76
N ALA A 45 -16.47 -22.12 1.54
CA ALA A 45 -16.48 -21.36 2.79
C ALA A 45 -16.77 -19.87 2.56
N ASN A 46 -16.37 -19.29 1.42
CA ASN A 46 -16.70 -17.90 1.08
C ASN A 46 -18.21 -17.64 0.98
N LEU A 47 -19.02 -18.67 0.68
CA LEU A 47 -20.49 -18.56 0.67
C LEU A 47 -21.06 -18.31 2.07
N GLN A 48 -20.31 -18.61 3.13
CA GLN A 48 -20.73 -18.37 4.51
C GLN A 48 -20.71 -16.87 4.89
N ASN A 49 -20.11 -16.02 4.05
CA ASN A 49 -20.17 -14.56 4.21
C ASN A 49 -21.52 -13.97 3.77
N ILE A 50 -22.38 -14.77 3.14
CA ILE A 50 -23.72 -14.36 2.74
C ILE A 50 -24.63 -14.41 3.98
N PRO A 51 -25.46 -13.38 4.24
CA PRO A 51 -26.45 -13.43 5.30
C PRO A 51 -27.34 -14.68 5.21
N ASP A 52 -27.61 -15.34 6.33
CA ASP A 52 -28.34 -16.62 6.34
C ASP A 52 -29.72 -16.50 5.66
N GLU A 53 -30.39 -15.35 5.76
CA GLU A 53 -31.69 -15.11 5.12
C GLU A 53 -31.62 -15.14 3.59
N ILE A 54 -30.49 -14.72 3.02
CA ILE A 54 -30.23 -14.75 1.58
C ILE A 54 -29.75 -16.15 1.19
N TYR A 55 -28.84 -16.71 1.99
CA TYR A 55 -28.25 -18.03 1.75
C TYR A 55 -29.30 -19.15 1.68
N ASP A 56 -30.28 -19.13 2.59
CA ASP A 56 -31.36 -20.12 2.65
C ASP A 56 -32.31 -20.08 1.44
N GLN A 57 -32.35 -18.97 0.70
CA GLN A 57 -33.13 -18.85 -0.53
C GLN A 57 -32.43 -19.49 -1.73
N LEU A 58 -31.11 -19.67 -1.68
CA LEU A 58 -30.33 -20.19 -2.80
C LEU A 58 -30.57 -21.69 -3.02
N ASN A 59 -30.63 -22.08 -4.30
CA ASN A 59 -30.68 -23.47 -4.69
C ASN A 59 -29.28 -24.09 -4.65
N LYS A 60 -28.99 -24.85 -3.59
CA LYS A 60 -27.69 -25.51 -3.36
C LYS A 60 -27.22 -26.41 -4.51
N LYS A 61 -28.16 -27.12 -5.16
CA LYS A 61 -27.83 -27.98 -6.30
C LYS A 61 -27.42 -27.15 -7.52
N GLU A 62 -28.10 -26.02 -7.76
CA GLU A 62 -27.70 -25.13 -8.84
C GLU A 62 -26.40 -24.38 -8.54
N LEU A 63 -26.14 -24.00 -7.29
CA LEU A 63 -24.83 -23.47 -6.86
C LEU A 63 -23.70 -24.45 -7.21
N GLU A 64 -23.85 -25.72 -6.82
CA GLU A 64 -22.88 -26.77 -7.14
C GLU A 64 -22.71 -26.95 -8.66
N ASN A 65 -23.82 -27.07 -9.40
CA ASN A 65 -23.79 -27.23 -10.85
C ASN A 65 -23.09 -26.06 -11.53
N GLY A 66 -23.42 -24.83 -11.16
CA GLY A 66 -22.81 -23.62 -11.69
C GLY A 66 -21.30 -23.59 -11.43
N PHE A 67 -20.91 -23.84 -10.18
CA PHE A 67 -19.51 -23.91 -9.77
C PHE A 67 -18.73 -24.92 -10.59
N TYR A 68 -19.21 -26.17 -10.69
CA TYR A 68 -18.51 -27.22 -11.42
C TYR A 68 -18.47 -26.97 -12.92
N ASN A 69 -19.54 -26.42 -13.50
CA ASN A 69 -19.62 -26.11 -14.93
C ASN A 69 -18.54 -25.10 -15.35
N LEU A 70 -18.42 -23.96 -14.65
CA LEU A 70 -17.40 -22.96 -15.01
C LEU A 70 -16.01 -23.25 -14.42
N LEU A 71 -15.90 -24.20 -13.48
CA LEU A 71 -14.62 -24.78 -13.09
C LEU A 71 -14.01 -25.62 -14.22
N THR A 72 -14.83 -26.37 -14.96
CA THR A 72 -14.37 -27.34 -15.98
C THR A 72 -14.53 -26.87 -17.42
N SER A 73 -15.34 -25.83 -17.67
CA SER A 73 -15.62 -25.29 -19.01
C SER A 73 -15.18 -23.83 -19.17
N GLN A 74 -14.83 -23.47 -20.40
CA GLN A 74 -14.51 -22.09 -20.83
C GLN A 74 -15.73 -21.31 -21.34
N ASP A 75 -16.95 -21.81 -21.13
CA ASP A 75 -18.18 -21.27 -21.73
C ASP A 75 -18.35 -19.74 -21.57
N GLU A 76 -18.77 -19.07 -22.65
CA GLU A 76 -18.93 -17.61 -22.77
C GLU A 76 -20.05 -17.03 -21.89
N LYS A 77 -20.85 -17.91 -21.25
CA LYS A 77 -21.95 -17.56 -20.35
C LYS A 77 -21.54 -16.87 -19.05
N SER A 78 -20.24 -16.77 -18.73
CA SER A 78 -19.83 -16.04 -17.52
C SER A 78 -20.26 -14.58 -17.57
N LYS A 79 -20.20 -13.91 -18.73
CA LYS A 79 -20.68 -12.53 -18.91
C LYS A 79 -22.16 -12.36 -18.60
N GLU A 80 -22.98 -13.27 -19.11
CA GLU A 80 -24.43 -13.32 -18.83
C GLU A 80 -24.69 -13.49 -17.33
N CYS A 81 -23.93 -14.36 -16.67
CA CYS A 81 -24.04 -14.52 -15.22
C CYS A 81 -23.68 -13.26 -14.42
N TYR A 82 -22.68 -12.47 -14.83
CA TYR A 82 -22.41 -11.19 -14.17
C TYR A 82 -23.60 -10.22 -14.31
N GLU A 83 -24.26 -10.18 -15.47
CA GLU A 83 -25.44 -9.33 -15.69
C GLU A 83 -26.63 -9.76 -14.83
N ILE A 84 -26.92 -11.06 -14.79
CA ILE A 84 -27.97 -11.66 -13.96
C ILE A 84 -27.74 -11.31 -12.48
N LEU A 85 -26.52 -11.50 -11.99
CA LEU A 85 -26.18 -11.23 -10.60
C LEU A 85 -26.24 -9.73 -10.27
N ASN A 86 -25.76 -8.85 -11.16
CA ASN A 86 -25.86 -7.41 -10.95
C ASN A 86 -27.32 -6.94 -10.83
N GLN A 87 -28.23 -7.52 -11.63
CA GLN A 87 -29.66 -7.22 -11.51
C GLN A 87 -30.25 -7.79 -10.21
N ALA A 88 -29.98 -9.07 -9.93
CA ALA A 88 -30.50 -9.79 -8.78
C ALA A 88 -30.06 -9.19 -7.43
N PHE A 89 -28.84 -8.65 -7.35
CA PHE A 89 -28.27 -8.07 -6.11
C PHE A 89 -28.26 -6.53 -6.11
N SER A 90 -28.95 -5.88 -7.04
CA SER A 90 -29.07 -4.42 -7.08
C SER A 90 -29.87 -3.83 -5.91
N ASN A 91 -30.71 -4.66 -5.26
CA ASN A 91 -31.51 -4.28 -4.11
C ASN A 91 -30.77 -4.61 -2.79
N PRO A 92 -30.52 -3.64 -1.90
CA PRO A 92 -29.86 -3.88 -0.62
C PRO A 92 -30.66 -4.73 0.37
N THR A 93 -31.95 -4.99 0.14
CA THR A 93 -32.83 -5.70 1.09
C THR A 93 -33.17 -7.15 0.70
N GLY A 94 -32.65 -7.67 -0.42
CA GLY A 94 -32.88 -9.05 -0.83
C GLY A 94 -32.55 -9.32 -2.30
N ILE A 95 -32.76 -10.57 -2.73
CA ILE A 95 -32.54 -10.99 -4.12
C ILE A 95 -33.78 -10.63 -4.97
N ASP A 96 -33.59 -9.84 -6.04
CA ASP A 96 -34.64 -9.58 -7.03
C ASP A 96 -34.79 -10.77 -7.98
N THR A 97 -35.93 -11.46 -7.88
CA THR A 97 -36.28 -12.60 -8.74
C THR A 97 -37.33 -12.27 -9.81
N THR A 98 -37.58 -11.00 -10.11
CA THR A 98 -38.62 -10.58 -11.07
C THR A 98 -38.23 -10.90 -12.51
N GLN A 99 -36.95 -10.73 -12.85
CA GLN A 99 -36.40 -11.00 -14.18
C GLN A 99 -35.82 -12.42 -14.29
N HIS A 100 -35.16 -12.88 -13.23
CA HIS A 100 -34.44 -14.16 -13.20
C HIS A 100 -34.91 -15.04 -12.05
N GLY A 101 -35.07 -16.32 -12.31
CA GLY A 101 -35.51 -17.27 -11.30
C GLY A 101 -34.39 -17.61 -10.31
N MET A 102 -34.74 -17.94 -9.07
CA MET A 102 -33.76 -18.28 -8.03
C MET A 102 -32.79 -19.41 -8.44
N LYS A 103 -33.25 -20.39 -9.24
CA LYS A 103 -32.38 -21.45 -9.79
C LYS A 103 -31.27 -20.90 -10.68
N GLU A 104 -31.63 -19.99 -11.58
CA GLU A 104 -30.70 -19.36 -12.52
C GLU A 104 -29.72 -18.44 -11.78
N ILE A 105 -30.22 -17.64 -10.83
CA ILE A 105 -29.39 -16.79 -9.97
C ILE A 105 -28.40 -17.64 -9.17
N SER A 106 -28.87 -18.74 -8.57
CA SER A 106 -28.01 -19.67 -7.81
C SER A 106 -26.96 -20.33 -8.70
N HIS A 107 -27.34 -20.74 -9.91
CA HIS A 107 -26.41 -21.27 -10.90
C HIS A 107 -25.31 -20.26 -11.21
N CYS A 108 -25.69 -19.03 -11.56
CA CYS A 108 -24.74 -17.99 -11.90
C CYS A 108 -23.84 -17.62 -10.72
N TYR A 109 -24.38 -17.61 -9.50
CA TYR A 109 -23.60 -17.34 -8.31
C TYR A 109 -22.49 -18.38 -8.12
N GLY A 110 -22.82 -19.68 -8.20
CA GLY A 110 -21.81 -20.74 -8.15
C GLY A 110 -20.80 -20.66 -9.30
N ALA A 111 -21.29 -20.34 -10.49
CA ALA A 111 -20.49 -20.23 -11.71
C ALA A 111 -19.37 -19.18 -11.58
N ILE A 112 -19.60 -18.04 -10.93
CA ILE A 112 -18.55 -17.04 -10.69
C ILE A 112 -17.38 -17.61 -9.86
N PHE A 113 -17.66 -18.35 -8.80
CA PHE A 113 -16.61 -18.98 -7.98
C PHE A 113 -15.85 -20.06 -8.76
N GLY A 114 -16.55 -20.85 -9.57
CA GLY A 114 -15.93 -21.86 -10.44
C GLY A 114 -14.99 -21.23 -11.47
N GLU A 115 -15.45 -20.17 -12.13
CA GLU A 115 -14.67 -19.41 -13.10
C GLU A 115 -13.43 -18.77 -12.44
N MET A 116 -13.60 -18.19 -11.26
CA MET A 116 -12.51 -17.55 -10.50
C MET A 116 -11.40 -18.54 -10.19
N LEU A 117 -11.74 -19.71 -9.62
CA LEU A 117 -10.76 -20.75 -9.30
C LEU A 117 -10.10 -21.30 -10.57
N ARG A 118 -10.88 -21.57 -11.63
CA ARG A 118 -10.35 -22.03 -12.91
C ARG A 118 -9.37 -21.03 -13.52
N LYS A 119 -9.69 -19.74 -13.52
CA LYS A 119 -8.80 -18.67 -14.02
C LYS A 119 -7.52 -18.59 -13.20
N SER A 120 -7.62 -18.68 -11.88
CA SER A 120 -6.46 -18.69 -10.97
C SER A 120 -5.52 -19.88 -11.22
N LEU A 121 -6.07 -21.08 -11.42
CA LEU A 121 -5.28 -22.27 -11.72
C LEU A 121 -4.66 -22.23 -13.12
N ASN A 122 -5.42 -21.79 -14.13
CA ASN A 122 -4.93 -21.71 -15.51
C ASN A 122 -3.84 -20.66 -15.70
N SER A 123 -3.95 -19.50 -15.04
CA SER A 123 -2.92 -18.45 -15.14
C SER A 123 -1.55 -18.94 -14.62
N LYS A 124 -1.54 -20.00 -13.81
CA LYS A 124 -0.33 -20.64 -13.26
C LYS A 124 -0.03 -22.02 -13.85
N ASN A 125 -0.72 -22.43 -14.93
CA ASN A 125 -0.62 -23.76 -15.53
C ASN A 125 -0.72 -24.89 -14.48
N ALA A 126 -1.71 -24.78 -13.59
CA ALA A 126 -1.86 -25.65 -12.42
C ALA A 126 -3.14 -26.50 -12.45
N PHE A 127 -3.99 -26.34 -13.47
CA PHE A 127 -5.26 -27.07 -13.55
C PHE A 127 -5.04 -28.58 -13.71
N ASP A 128 -3.94 -29.01 -14.33
CA ASP A 128 -3.50 -30.40 -14.46
C ASP A 128 -2.92 -30.99 -13.16
N LYS A 129 -2.78 -30.18 -12.10
CA LYS A 129 -2.24 -30.57 -10.79
C LYS A 129 -3.32 -30.76 -9.73
N VAL A 130 -4.58 -30.68 -10.13
CA VAL A 130 -5.74 -30.76 -9.25
C VAL A 130 -6.83 -31.60 -9.91
N ASP A 131 -7.72 -32.13 -9.08
CA ASP A 131 -8.86 -32.94 -9.47
C ASP A 131 -10.14 -32.11 -9.29
N ALA A 132 -10.79 -31.80 -10.41
CA ALA A 132 -12.01 -30.98 -10.43
C ALA A 132 -13.19 -31.64 -9.69
N ASP A 133 -13.28 -32.98 -9.67
CA ASP A 133 -14.33 -33.70 -8.95
C ASP A 133 -14.11 -33.58 -7.44
N ILE A 134 -12.86 -33.63 -6.99
CA ILE A 134 -12.52 -33.46 -5.57
C ILE A 134 -12.69 -31.99 -5.14
N ILE A 135 -12.36 -31.03 -6.01
CA ILE A 135 -12.68 -29.61 -5.79
C ILE A 135 -14.20 -29.43 -5.60
N ARG A 136 -15.02 -30.05 -6.45
CA ARG A 136 -16.49 -30.01 -6.31
C ARG A 136 -16.93 -30.56 -4.95
N ILE A 137 -16.37 -31.68 -4.51
CA ILE A 137 -16.74 -32.28 -3.21
C ILE A 137 -16.38 -31.34 -2.05
N GLY A 138 -15.17 -30.79 -2.04
CA GLY A 138 -14.76 -29.82 -1.01
C GLY A 138 -15.68 -28.60 -0.98
N PHE A 139 -16.05 -28.06 -2.14
CA PHE A 139 -16.99 -26.95 -2.26
C PHE A 139 -18.36 -27.26 -1.66
N VAL A 140 -18.91 -28.44 -1.97
CA VAL A 140 -20.21 -28.89 -1.47
C VAL A 140 -20.18 -29.13 0.04
N ASP A 141 -19.12 -29.75 0.57
CA ASP A 141 -18.99 -30.03 2.01
C ASP A 141 -18.95 -28.72 2.81
N ALA A 142 -18.15 -27.74 2.36
CA ALA A 142 -18.08 -26.41 3.00
C ALA A 142 -19.37 -25.59 2.86
N MET A 143 -20.01 -25.64 1.69
CA MET A 143 -21.31 -25.01 1.43
C MET A 143 -22.39 -25.57 2.36
N ASN A 144 -22.42 -26.87 2.59
CA ASN A 144 -23.42 -27.50 3.45
C ASN A 144 -23.17 -27.30 4.96
N LYS A 145 -22.19 -26.47 5.35
CA LYS A 145 -21.77 -26.26 6.75
C LYS A 145 -21.47 -27.59 7.45
N VAL A 146 -21.00 -28.60 6.70
CA VAL A 146 -20.53 -29.87 7.23
C VAL A 146 -19.10 -29.66 7.72
N ASP A 147 -18.74 -30.29 8.85
CA ASP A 147 -17.35 -30.34 9.28
C ASP A 147 -16.49 -30.88 8.13
N THR A 148 -15.64 -30.01 7.61
CA THR A 148 -14.77 -30.32 6.47
C THR A 148 -13.74 -31.37 6.87
N LEU A 149 -13.37 -32.26 5.95
CA LEU A 149 -12.40 -33.34 6.19
C LEU A 149 -10.99 -32.86 6.61
N ILE A 150 -10.65 -31.60 6.34
CA ILE A 150 -9.37 -30.97 6.68
C ILE A 150 -9.67 -29.71 7.48
N GLU A 151 -9.00 -29.49 8.61
CA GLU A 151 -9.17 -28.30 9.46
C GLU A 151 -8.89 -26.99 8.70
N MET A 152 -9.61 -25.91 9.03
CA MET A 152 -9.53 -24.64 8.29
C MET A 152 -8.11 -24.07 8.22
N SER A 153 -7.38 -24.07 9.35
CA SER A 153 -6.00 -23.58 9.40
C SER A 153 -5.04 -24.44 8.57
N GLU A 154 -5.26 -25.75 8.50
CA GLU A 154 -4.49 -26.66 7.67
C GLU A 154 -4.80 -26.43 6.18
N ARG A 155 -6.07 -26.26 5.80
CA ARG A 155 -6.45 -25.91 4.41
C ARG A 155 -5.80 -24.62 3.97
N GLN A 156 -5.89 -23.57 4.79
CA GLN A 156 -5.28 -22.27 4.49
C GLN A 156 -3.77 -22.39 4.28
N LYS A 157 -3.08 -23.12 5.18
CA LYS A 157 -1.65 -23.39 5.03
C LYS A 157 -1.34 -24.12 3.72
N MET A 158 -2.07 -25.19 3.42
CA MET A 158 -1.87 -25.94 2.18
C MET A 158 -2.08 -25.10 0.92
N ILE A 159 -3.11 -24.24 0.90
CA ILE A 159 -3.39 -23.35 -0.23
C ILE A 159 -2.28 -22.30 -0.38
N ILE A 160 -1.75 -21.77 0.73
CA ILE A 160 -0.60 -20.85 0.72
C ILE A 160 0.63 -21.56 0.15
N ASP A 161 0.98 -22.73 0.69
CA ASP A 161 2.16 -23.50 0.27
C ASP A 161 2.06 -23.88 -1.22
N PHE A 162 0.89 -24.33 -1.68
CA PHE A 162 0.63 -24.62 -3.09
C PHE A 162 0.80 -23.40 -3.98
N ASN A 163 0.26 -22.24 -3.59
CA ASN A 163 0.42 -21.01 -4.36
C ASN A 163 1.89 -20.54 -4.44
N ASN A 164 2.64 -20.70 -3.35
CA ASN A 164 4.06 -20.40 -3.30
C ASN A 164 4.85 -21.29 -4.26
N ASP A 165 4.57 -22.59 -4.28
CA ASP A 165 5.18 -23.54 -5.22
C ASP A 165 4.87 -23.17 -6.68
N LEU A 166 3.61 -22.81 -6.97
CA LEU A 166 3.22 -22.37 -8.31
C LEU A 166 3.95 -21.09 -8.74
N ASN A 167 4.05 -20.10 -7.85
CA ASN A 167 4.79 -18.86 -8.13
C ASN A 167 6.26 -19.16 -8.43
N LYS A 168 6.89 -20.04 -7.64
CA LYS A 168 8.29 -20.45 -7.83
C LYS A 168 8.51 -21.16 -9.16
N ILE A 169 7.64 -22.11 -9.52
CA ILE A 169 7.73 -22.84 -10.79
C ILE A 169 7.54 -21.88 -11.96
N ALA A 170 6.48 -21.06 -11.94
CA ALA A 170 6.19 -20.09 -13.00
C ALA A 170 7.33 -19.08 -13.16
N GLY A 171 7.84 -18.55 -12.05
CA GLY A 171 8.97 -17.62 -12.03
C GLY A 171 10.25 -18.24 -12.59
N ASN A 172 10.58 -19.47 -12.23
CA ASN A 172 11.76 -20.16 -12.76
C ASN A 172 11.65 -20.41 -14.26
N LEU A 173 10.51 -20.92 -14.74
CA LEU A 173 10.28 -21.13 -16.17
C LEU A 173 10.37 -19.82 -16.96
N PHE A 174 9.76 -18.76 -16.42
CA PHE A 174 9.85 -17.42 -16.99
C PHE A 174 11.30 -16.94 -17.08
N MET A 175 12.09 -17.07 -16.00
CA MET A 175 13.49 -16.65 -15.99
C MET A 175 14.35 -17.46 -16.95
N GLU A 176 14.17 -18.78 -17.06
CA GLU A 176 14.89 -19.61 -18.03
C GLU A 176 14.58 -19.19 -19.47
N GLN A 177 13.31 -18.93 -19.79
CA GLN A 177 12.93 -18.41 -21.10
C GLN A 177 13.61 -17.05 -21.39
N LYS A 178 13.62 -16.13 -20.42
CA LYS A 178 14.22 -14.81 -20.60
C LYS A 178 15.74 -14.85 -20.67
N LYS A 179 16.42 -15.75 -19.95
CA LYS A 179 17.87 -15.94 -20.07
C LYS A 179 18.25 -16.41 -21.47
N GLU A 180 17.45 -17.31 -22.07
CA GLU A 180 17.66 -17.74 -23.45
C GLU A 180 17.39 -16.64 -24.47
N GLU A 181 16.38 -15.81 -24.24
CA GLU A 181 16.05 -14.64 -25.08
C GLU A 181 17.12 -13.55 -25.01
N PHE A 182 17.68 -13.29 -23.82
CA PHE A 182 18.56 -12.17 -23.54
C PHE A 182 19.94 -12.58 -22.99
N LYS A 183 20.60 -13.52 -23.65
CA LYS A 183 21.87 -14.13 -23.19
C LYS A 183 22.95 -13.13 -22.79
N SER A 184 23.09 -12.02 -23.52
CA SER A 184 24.10 -11.00 -23.25
C SER A 184 23.79 -10.13 -22.02
N GLY A 185 22.55 -10.12 -21.55
CA GLY A 185 22.12 -9.38 -20.37
C GLY A 185 22.11 -10.20 -19.09
N VAL A 186 22.44 -11.49 -19.15
CA VAL A 186 22.44 -12.39 -17.97
C VAL A 186 23.64 -12.06 -17.07
N HIS A 187 23.37 -11.76 -15.81
CA HIS A 187 24.38 -11.53 -14.78
C HIS A 187 24.63 -12.79 -13.92
N PRO A 188 25.81 -12.94 -13.28
CA PRO A 188 26.17 -14.13 -12.49
C PRO A 188 25.18 -14.46 -11.36
N GLU A 189 24.55 -13.45 -10.78
CA GLU A 189 23.56 -13.56 -9.72
C GLU A 189 22.20 -14.07 -10.23
N GLY A 190 22.02 -14.22 -11.54
CA GLY A 190 20.86 -14.84 -12.16
C GLY A 190 19.77 -13.88 -12.64
N TYR A 191 19.91 -12.57 -12.37
CA TYR A 191 19.07 -11.54 -12.98
C TYR A 191 19.51 -11.22 -14.40
N ILE A 192 18.64 -10.52 -15.13
CA ILE A 192 18.91 -10.03 -16.49
C ILE A 192 18.77 -8.51 -16.48
N LEU A 193 19.75 -7.81 -17.03
CA LEU A 193 19.72 -6.36 -17.23
C LEU A 193 19.82 -6.04 -18.72
N ILE A 194 18.84 -5.29 -19.22
CA ILE A 194 18.80 -4.78 -20.59
C ILE A 194 18.88 -3.27 -20.54
N GLN A 195 19.83 -2.70 -21.29
CA GLN A 195 19.89 -1.27 -21.54
C GLN A 195 19.08 -0.94 -22.80
N ASN A 196 17.94 -0.28 -22.62
CA ASN A 196 17.07 0.17 -23.70
C ASN A 196 17.59 1.50 -24.30
N ALA A 197 18.10 2.38 -23.43
CA ALA A 197 18.74 3.63 -23.83
C ALA A 197 19.94 3.93 -22.93
N ALA A 198 21.02 4.42 -23.55
CA ALA A 198 22.22 4.84 -22.81
C ALA A 198 21.95 6.09 -21.98
N GLY A 199 22.55 6.14 -20.78
CA GLY A 199 22.54 7.33 -19.95
C GLY A 199 23.61 8.36 -20.35
N ASN A 200 23.76 9.37 -19.52
CA ASN A 200 24.71 10.47 -19.66
C ASN A 200 26.17 10.10 -19.28
N GLY A 201 26.41 8.85 -18.83
CA GLY A 201 27.72 8.34 -18.42
C GLY A 201 28.00 8.40 -16.91
N GLU A 202 27.20 9.14 -16.13
CA GLU A 202 27.28 9.16 -14.66
C GLU A 202 26.69 7.87 -14.08
N GLY A 203 27.39 7.23 -13.13
CA GLY A 203 26.91 6.04 -12.43
C GLY A 203 25.80 6.35 -11.42
N VAL A 204 24.96 5.36 -11.14
CA VAL A 204 23.94 5.46 -10.09
C VAL A 204 24.59 5.29 -8.72
N ASP A 205 24.34 6.23 -7.80
CA ASP A 205 24.86 6.26 -6.43
C ASP A 205 23.74 5.96 -5.44
N LEU A 206 23.80 4.80 -4.79
CA LEU A 206 22.79 4.32 -3.84
C LEU A 206 22.60 5.22 -2.61
N SER A 207 23.52 6.14 -2.34
CA SER A 207 23.39 7.10 -1.24
C SER A 207 22.55 8.33 -1.59
N LYS A 208 22.12 8.48 -2.84
CA LYS A 208 21.42 9.65 -3.38
C LYS A 208 19.92 9.43 -3.55
N GLU A 209 19.22 10.48 -3.97
CA GLU A 209 17.83 10.41 -4.42
C GLU A 209 17.76 10.59 -5.94
N TYR A 210 16.73 10.01 -6.54
CA TYR A 210 16.54 10.00 -7.99
C TYR A 210 15.15 10.48 -8.36
N GLN A 211 15.08 11.29 -9.40
CA GLN A 211 13.85 11.41 -10.20
C GLN A 211 13.85 10.26 -11.19
N ILE A 212 12.87 9.37 -11.06
CA ILE A 212 12.83 8.10 -11.79
C ILE A 212 11.43 7.80 -12.28
N VAL A 213 11.33 7.23 -13.47
CA VAL A 213 10.12 6.59 -13.98
C VAL A 213 10.31 5.08 -13.83
N TYR A 214 9.39 4.39 -13.17
CA TYR A 214 9.46 2.94 -13.05
C TYR A 214 8.10 2.26 -13.16
N THR A 215 8.14 1.01 -13.61
CA THR A 215 6.99 0.10 -13.66
C THR A 215 7.43 -1.29 -13.23
N LEU A 216 6.77 -1.83 -12.21
CA LEU A 216 6.90 -3.23 -11.78
C LEU A 216 5.79 -4.05 -12.45
N ILE A 217 6.16 -5.16 -13.07
CA ILE A 217 5.25 -6.03 -13.82
C ILE A 217 5.44 -7.48 -13.36
N ASN A 218 4.34 -8.23 -13.24
CA ASN A 218 4.40 -9.66 -12.95
C ASN A 218 4.83 -10.48 -14.19
N THR A 219 5.02 -11.79 -14.03
CA THR A 219 5.40 -12.68 -15.15
C THR A 219 4.31 -12.86 -16.20
N SER A 220 3.07 -12.47 -15.91
CA SER A 220 1.94 -12.49 -16.84
C SER A 220 1.83 -11.22 -17.69
N GLY A 221 2.60 -10.17 -17.38
CA GLY A 221 2.56 -8.89 -18.06
C GLY A 221 1.66 -7.84 -17.39
N ASP A 222 1.04 -8.16 -16.24
CA ASP A 222 0.21 -7.20 -15.52
C ASP A 222 1.07 -6.22 -14.72
N THR A 223 0.72 -4.94 -14.80
CA THR A 223 1.37 -3.89 -14.01
C THR A 223 0.96 -4.01 -12.55
N ILE A 224 1.95 -4.04 -11.66
CA ILE A 224 1.78 -4.10 -10.20
C ILE A 224 1.84 -2.69 -9.61
N ILE A 225 2.91 -1.96 -9.93
CA ILE A 225 3.15 -0.58 -9.47
C ILE A 225 3.72 0.19 -10.66
N SER A 226 3.27 1.42 -10.88
CA SER A 226 3.84 2.29 -11.91
C SER A 226 3.79 3.75 -11.47
N THR A 227 4.82 4.52 -11.80
CA THR A 227 4.79 5.98 -11.70
C THR A 227 4.14 6.64 -12.93
N VAL A 228 3.92 5.87 -14.00
CA VAL A 228 3.37 6.36 -15.26
C VAL A 228 1.88 6.68 -15.08
N LYS A 229 1.55 7.96 -15.15
CA LYS A 229 0.17 8.47 -15.07
C LYS A 229 -0.57 8.34 -16.40
N GLY A 230 0.17 8.33 -17.51
CA GLY A 230 -0.34 8.06 -18.85
C GLY A 230 0.68 8.40 -19.92
N MET A 231 0.53 7.79 -21.11
CA MET A 231 1.48 7.93 -22.22
C MET A 231 1.59 9.36 -22.79
N ASN A 232 0.60 10.21 -22.51
CA ASN A 232 0.60 11.60 -22.97
C ASN A 232 1.39 12.55 -22.05
N HIS A 233 1.83 12.07 -20.89
CA HIS A 233 2.64 12.85 -19.95
C HIS A 233 4.13 12.69 -20.28
N THR A 234 4.88 13.75 -20.03
CA THR A 234 6.35 13.75 -20.11
C THR A 234 6.97 12.81 -19.08
N ASP A 235 8.25 12.45 -19.26
CA ASP A 235 8.98 11.66 -18.26
C ASP A 235 9.00 12.35 -16.90
N ASP A 236 9.21 13.67 -16.86
CA ASP A 236 9.22 14.45 -15.61
C ASP A 236 7.87 14.34 -14.88
N GLU A 237 6.75 14.43 -15.61
CA GLU A 237 5.41 14.30 -15.04
C GLU A 237 5.08 12.87 -14.58
N ASN A 238 5.66 11.87 -15.26
CA ASN A 238 5.57 10.44 -14.93
C ASN A 238 6.63 10.01 -13.90
N SER A 239 7.49 10.90 -13.46
CA SER A 239 8.55 10.58 -12.51
C SER A 239 8.11 10.74 -11.06
N GLN A 240 8.81 10.04 -10.18
CA GLN A 240 8.73 10.21 -8.74
C GLN A 240 10.14 10.41 -8.19
N THR A 241 10.27 11.19 -7.11
CA THR A 241 11.51 11.24 -6.32
C THR A 241 11.53 10.11 -5.30
N VAL A 242 12.58 9.29 -5.35
CA VAL A 242 12.77 8.12 -4.50
C VAL A 242 14.25 7.94 -4.13
N SER A 243 14.53 7.07 -3.18
CA SER A 243 15.88 6.62 -2.83
C SER A 243 16.00 5.10 -2.95
N ALA A 244 17.21 4.58 -2.97
CA ALA A 244 17.45 3.13 -2.98
C ALA A 244 16.93 2.41 -1.72
N ASP A 245 16.64 3.16 -0.65
CA ASP A 245 16.09 2.62 0.60
C ASP A 245 14.56 2.42 0.52
N ASP A 246 13.90 2.97 -0.50
CA ASP A 246 12.46 2.80 -0.67
C ASP A 246 12.10 1.35 -0.98
N ILE A 247 11.01 0.90 -0.36
CA ILE A 247 10.55 -0.49 -0.38
C ILE A 247 10.27 -1.03 -1.80
N VAL A 248 10.09 -0.14 -2.77
CA VAL A 248 9.80 -0.48 -4.16
C VAL A 248 11.02 -1.02 -4.93
N PHE A 249 12.24 -0.80 -4.43
CA PHE A 249 13.47 -1.28 -5.07
C PHE A 249 14.01 -2.54 -4.39
N PRO A 250 13.80 -3.72 -4.99
CA PRO A 250 14.33 -4.96 -4.44
C PRO A 250 15.84 -5.06 -4.58
N GLN A 251 16.44 -6.07 -3.94
CA GLN A 251 17.89 -6.30 -3.94
C GLN A 251 18.48 -6.37 -5.36
N GLY A 252 17.80 -7.03 -6.29
CA GLY A 252 18.23 -7.17 -7.68
C GLY A 252 18.31 -5.84 -8.42
N TRP A 253 17.42 -4.87 -8.11
CA TRP A 253 17.54 -3.52 -8.68
C TRP A 253 18.79 -2.81 -8.15
N LYS A 254 19.08 -2.93 -6.85
CA LYS A 254 20.26 -2.34 -6.22
C LYS A 254 21.55 -2.92 -6.80
N GLN A 255 21.60 -4.23 -7.01
CA GLN A 255 22.73 -4.91 -7.67
C GLN A 255 22.90 -4.44 -9.12
N ALA A 256 21.81 -4.45 -9.89
CA ALA A 256 21.85 -4.02 -11.29
C ALA A 256 22.23 -2.54 -11.45
N SER A 257 21.93 -1.69 -10.47
CA SER A 257 22.24 -0.25 -10.52
C SER A 257 23.73 0.05 -10.69
N GLU A 258 24.62 -0.86 -10.27
CA GLU A 258 26.08 -0.74 -10.49
C GLU A 258 26.44 -0.56 -11.98
N PHE A 259 25.64 -1.18 -12.85
CA PHE A 259 25.84 -1.16 -14.30
C PHE A 259 24.99 -0.09 -15.00
N MET A 260 24.09 0.57 -14.26
CA MET A 260 23.23 1.62 -14.80
C MET A 260 23.94 2.98 -14.83
N LYS A 261 23.38 3.86 -15.65
CA LYS A 261 23.80 5.26 -15.80
C LYS A 261 22.60 6.17 -15.69
N VAL A 262 22.78 7.32 -15.05
CA VAL A 262 21.78 8.41 -14.98
C VAL A 262 21.41 8.84 -16.39
N GLY A 263 20.14 9.17 -16.62
CA GLY A 263 19.52 9.40 -17.93
C GLY A 263 19.19 8.13 -18.73
N GLY A 264 19.62 6.95 -18.27
CA GLY A 264 19.41 5.70 -19.00
C GLY A 264 18.03 5.06 -18.75
N ASP A 265 17.65 4.18 -19.68
CA ASP A 265 16.42 3.39 -19.63
C ASP A 265 16.79 1.91 -19.63
N TYR A 266 16.28 1.17 -18.64
CA TYR A 266 16.63 -0.21 -18.37
C TYR A 266 15.40 -1.09 -18.15
N THR A 267 15.50 -2.34 -18.58
CA THR A 267 14.58 -3.41 -18.21
C THR A 267 15.34 -4.46 -17.41
N LEU A 268 14.82 -4.80 -16.24
CA LEU A 268 15.35 -5.86 -15.39
C LEU A 268 14.37 -7.02 -15.35
N TYR A 269 14.89 -8.24 -15.42
CA TYR A 269 14.15 -9.45 -15.08
C TYR A 269 14.79 -10.05 -13.84
N LEU A 270 14.02 -10.15 -12.76
CA LEU A 270 14.51 -10.58 -11.46
C LEU A 270 13.90 -11.93 -11.07
N PRO A 271 14.72 -12.94 -10.71
CA PRO A 271 14.22 -14.11 -10.00
C PRO A 271 13.67 -13.71 -8.63
N TYR A 272 12.87 -14.58 -8.02
CA TYR A 272 12.12 -14.21 -6.81
C TYR A 272 13.00 -13.80 -5.63
N ASP A 273 14.15 -14.46 -5.47
CA ASP A 273 15.13 -14.23 -4.41
C ASP A 273 15.86 -12.89 -4.54
N LEU A 274 15.98 -12.35 -5.75
CA LEU A 274 16.46 -10.99 -6.02
C LEU A 274 15.32 -9.95 -6.12
N ALA A 275 14.08 -10.40 -6.16
CA ALA A 275 12.89 -9.56 -6.04
C ALA A 275 12.53 -9.38 -4.55
N TYR A 276 11.41 -9.94 -4.11
CA TYR A 276 10.89 -9.81 -2.73
C TYR A 276 10.95 -11.13 -1.93
N GLY A 277 11.63 -12.14 -2.46
CA GLY A 277 11.93 -13.39 -1.77
C GLY A 277 10.71 -14.19 -1.34
N ASP A 278 10.89 -14.92 -0.25
CA ASP A 278 9.91 -15.82 0.36
C ASP A 278 8.76 -15.05 1.03
N ASP A 279 8.99 -13.78 1.37
CA ASP A 279 8.02 -12.95 2.08
C ASP A 279 7.10 -12.16 1.13
N GLY A 280 7.54 -11.89 -0.09
CA GLY A 280 6.83 -10.99 -1.00
C GLY A 280 6.81 -9.53 -0.52
N LEU A 281 5.95 -8.71 -1.11
CA LEU A 281 5.74 -7.32 -0.71
C LEU A 281 4.32 -7.15 -0.21
N ARG A 282 4.14 -6.79 1.06
CA ARG A 282 2.82 -6.51 1.65
C ARG A 282 2.38 -5.07 1.39
N ALA A 283 1.09 -4.87 1.19
CA ALA A 283 0.52 -3.54 1.11
C ALA A 283 0.54 -2.86 2.49
N PRO A 284 0.95 -1.58 2.58
CA PRO A 284 0.92 -0.84 3.84
C PRO A 284 -0.49 -0.87 4.44
N ASN A 285 -0.59 -1.15 5.74
CA ASN A 285 -1.85 -1.16 6.49
C ASN A 285 -2.91 -2.17 6.01
N SER A 286 -2.53 -3.21 5.27
CA SER A 286 -3.44 -4.30 4.89
C SER A 286 -2.78 -5.67 5.06
N GLN A 287 -3.59 -6.73 5.05
CA GLN A 287 -3.09 -8.11 5.05
C GLN A 287 -2.75 -8.62 3.64
N GLY A 288 -2.99 -7.81 2.60
CA GLY A 288 -2.79 -8.20 1.21
C GLY A 288 -1.34 -8.06 0.73
N TYR A 289 -0.98 -8.85 -0.28
CA TYR A 289 0.30 -8.72 -0.99
C TYR A 289 0.14 -7.82 -2.22
N ILE A 290 1.06 -6.86 -2.37
CA ILE A 290 1.31 -6.16 -3.63
C ILE A 290 2.09 -7.09 -4.57
N VAL A 291 3.14 -7.73 -4.05
CA VAL A 291 3.89 -8.78 -4.75
C VAL A 291 3.75 -10.06 -3.93
N GLN A 292 3.29 -11.13 -4.55
CA GLN A 292 3.14 -12.42 -3.88
C GLN A 292 4.52 -13.01 -3.54
N PRO A 293 4.66 -13.76 -2.43
CA PRO A 293 5.82 -14.59 -2.16
C PRO A 293 6.30 -15.41 -3.37
N PHE A 294 7.61 -15.60 -3.49
CA PHE A 294 8.24 -16.42 -4.54
C PHE A 294 7.96 -15.95 -5.99
N SER A 295 7.59 -14.69 -6.18
CA SER A 295 7.32 -14.14 -7.52
C SER A 295 8.57 -13.58 -8.16
N ALA A 296 8.88 -14.05 -9.37
CA ALA A 296 9.78 -13.34 -10.29
C ALA A 296 9.08 -12.07 -10.82
N LEU A 297 9.85 -11.06 -11.23
CA LEU A 297 9.33 -9.76 -11.65
C LEU A 297 10.10 -9.16 -12.82
N ILE A 298 9.43 -8.25 -13.51
CA ILE A 298 10.03 -7.33 -14.47
C ILE A 298 10.02 -5.93 -13.86
N ILE A 299 11.13 -5.20 -13.99
CA ILE A 299 11.20 -3.79 -13.61
C ILE A 299 11.65 -2.99 -14.82
N HIS A 300 10.80 -2.09 -15.32
CA HIS A 300 11.24 -1.01 -16.18
C HIS A 300 11.69 0.16 -15.30
N SER A 301 12.86 0.71 -15.60
CA SER A 301 13.50 1.71 -14.77
C SER A 301 14.23 2.73 -15.63
N LYS A 302 13.77 3.99 -15.57
CA LYS A 302 14.38 5.12 -16.26
C LYS A 302 14.77 6.19 -15.26
N ILE A 303 16.06 6.29 -14.99
CA ILE A 303 16.62 7.18 -13.96
C ILE A 303 16.89 8.51 -14.64
N LEU A 304 16.04 9.52 -14.45
CA LEU A 304 16.16 10.79 -15.18
C LEU A 304 17.32 11.63 -14.63
N VAL A 305 17.31 11.85 -13.32
CA VAL A 305 18.26 12.72 -12.62
C VAL A 305 18.54 12.14 -11.24
N GLN A 306 19.76 12.36 -10.76
CA GLN A 306 20.21 11.98 -9.42
C GLN A 306 20.67 13.23 -8.66
N ASN A 307 20.30 13.35 -7.38
CA ASN A 307 20.63 14.48 -6.52
C ASN A 307 21.02 14.03 -5.11
N GLU A 308 21.64 14.94 -4.34
CA GLU A 308 21.86 14.71 -2.90
C GLU A 308 20.53 14.47 -2.17
N LYS A 309 20.53 13.65 -1.10
CA LYS A 309 19.31 13.40 -0.31
C LYS A 309 18.66 14.70 0.14
N ASN A 310 17.33 14.74 0.05
CA ASN A 310 16.47 15.87 0.37
C ASN A 310 16.64 17.08 -0.58
N PHE A 311 17.25 16.91 -1.76
CA PHE A 311 17.37 17.99 -2.73
C PHE A 311 16.00 18.48 -3.19
N ALA A 312 15.07 17.58 -3.52
CA ALA A 312 13.74 17.95 -4.01
C ALA A 312 12.97 18.81 -3.01
N ILE A 313 12.94 18.43 -1.72
CA ILE A 313 12.28 19.20 -0.66
C ILE A 313 12.98 20.54 -0.40
N LYS A 314 14.32 20.57 -0.39
CA LYS A 314 15.10 21.81 -0.24
C LYS A 314 14.87 22.77 -1.40
N GLU A 315 14.87 22.27 -2.63
CA GLU A 315 14.66 23.06 -3.84
C GLU A 315 13.23 23.61 -3.90
N LYS A 316 12.23 22.81 -3.50
CA LYS A 316 10.85 23.28 -3.37
C LYS A 316 10.73 24.40 -2.35
N GLY A 317 11.32 24.22 -1.16
CA GLY A 317 11.39 25.26 -0.13
C GLY A 317 12.08 26.54 -0.61
N ARG A 318 13.19 26.41 -1.33
CA ARG A 318 13.90 27.54 -1.95
C ARG A 318 12.98 28.31 -2.91
N LYS A 319 12.23 27.62 -3.78
CA LYS A 319 11.28 28.25 -4.70
C LYS A 319 10.20 29.03 -3.96
N ILE A 320 9.61 28.45 -2.91
CA ILE A 320 8.59 29.11 -2.08
C ILE A 320 9.15 30.39 -1.43
N LEU A 321 10.37 30.34 -0.88
CA LEU A 321 11.02 31.52 -0.32
C LEU A 321 11.26 32.59 -1.39
N GLU A 322 11.75 32.22 -2.58
CA GLU A 322 11.96 33.16 -3.69
C GLU A 322 10.65 33.78 -4.20
N GLU A 323 9.56 33.03 -4.21
CA GLU A 323 8.23 33.55 -4.55
C GLU A 323 7.72 34.50 -3.46
N ALA A 324 7.89 34.14 -2.19
CA ALA A 324 7.51 34.99 -1.05
C ALA A 324 8.23 36.34 -1.07
N LYS A 325 9.53 36.36 -1.43
CA LYS A 325 10.33 37.59 -1.58
C LYS A 325 9.78 38.55 -2.64
N LYS A 326 9.05 38.04 -3.62
CA LYS A 326 8.46 38.83 -4.72
C LYS A 326 7.07 39.39 -4.36
N GLN A 327 6.46 38.91 -3.28
CA GLN A 327 5.12 39.35 -2.88
C GLN A 327 5.14 40.82 -2.42
N PRO A 328 4.08 41.60 -2.72
CA PRO A 328 3.93 42.95 -2.18
C PRO A 328 3.94 42.97 -0.66
N LYS A 329 4.50 44.04 -0.07
CA LYS A 329 4.64 44.18 1.40
C LYS A 329 5.46 43.05 2.06
N SER A 330 6.31 42.38 1.28
CA SER A 330 7.29 41.44 1.83
C SER A 330 8.45 42.18 2.50
N TYR A 331 8.93 41.60 3.58
CA TYR A 331 10.12 41.98 4.31
C TYR A 331 11.01 40.74 4.41
N VAL A 332 12.25 40.86 3.94
CA VAL A 332 13.25 39.79 3.99
C VAL A 332 14.19 40.07 5.15
N ASP A 333 14.20 39.17 6.13
CA ASP A 333 15.11 39.28 7.27
C ASP A 333 16.50 38.74 6.94
N LYS A 334 17.53 39.22 7.63
CA LYS A 334 18.92 38.75 7.45
C LYS A 334 19.10 37.27 7.78
N SER A 335 18.25 36.72 8.65
CA SER A 335 18.22 35.29 8.98
C SER A 335 17.60 34.43 7.87
N GLY A 336 16.96 35.03 6.86
CA GLY A 336 16.47 34.33 5.67
C GLY A 336 14.96 34.08 5.62
N PHE A 337 14.20 34.36 6.69
CA PHE A 337 12.74 34.30 6.62
C PHE A 337 12.15 35.46 5.83
N VAL A 338 10.94 35.26 5.32
CA VAL A 338 10.15 36.29 4.64
C VAL A 338 8.86 36.53 5.41
N LEU A 339 8.61 37.78 5.76
CA LEU A 339 7.37 38.24 6.38
C LEU A 339 6.58 39.06 5.37
N ILE A 340 5.31 38.72 5.14
CA ILE A 340 4.41 39.41 4.24
C ILE A 340 3.24 39.96 5.05
N THR A 341 3.04 41.27 5.06
CA THR A 341 1.89 41.88 5.73
C THR A 341 0.65 41.74 4.85
N LEU A 342 -0.31 40.91 5.28
CA LEU A 342 -1.60 40.78 4.61
C LEU A 342 -2.51 41.94 5.05
N GLU A 343 -2.64 42.11 6.36
CA GLU A 343 -3.41 43.18 7.00
C GLU A 343 -2.61 43.75 8.18
N GLU A 344 -2.38 45.07 8.18
CA GLU A 344 -1.57 45.70 9.21
C GLU A 344 -2.38 45.89 10.49
N GLY A 345 -1.83 45.42 11.61
CA GLY A 345 -2.45 45.58 12.92
C GLY A 345 -2.47 47.03 13.41
N LYS A 346 -3.45 47.36 14.26
CA LYS A 346 -3.62 48.70 14.84
C LYS A 346 -3.10 48.81 16.27
N GLY A 347 -2.79 47.68 16.91
CA GLY A 347 -2.28 47.64 18.28
C GLY A 347 -0.76 47.75 18.36
N ALA A 348 -0.23 47.54 19.56
CA ALA A 348 1.21 47.52 19.79
C ALA A 348 1.89 46.35 19.08
N SER A 349 3.19 46.48 18.83
CA SER A 349 4.03 45.36 18.38
C SER A 349 4.16 44.30 19.47
N VAL A 350 4.29 43.05 19.06
CA VAL A 350 4.52 41.94 20.00
C VAL A 350 5.89 42.11 20.68
N PRO A 351 6.00 42.04 22.02
CA PRO A 351 7.30 42.15 22.69
C PRO A 351 8.24 41.00 22.31
N GLU A 352 9.53 41.29 22.15
CA GLU A 352 10.55 40.25 21.99
C GLU A 352 10.56 39.29 23.18
N GLY A 353 10.59 37.98 22.91
CA GLY A 353 10.48 36.93 23.92
C GLY A 353 9.15 36.91 24.69
N GLY A 354 8.18 37.75 24.29
CA GLY A 354 6.88 37.87 24.92
C GLY A 354 5.99 36.67 24.67
N ASP A 355 4.75 36.80 25.14
CA ASP A 355 3.73 35.79 24.91
C ASP A 355 2.65 36.34 23.99
N VAL A 356 2.10 35.48 23.13
CA VAL A 356 1.21 35.87 22.04
C VAL A 356 -0.02 34.98 22.00
N GLN A 357 -1.19 35.59 21.80
CA GLN A 357 -2.43 34.89 21.48
C GLN A 357 -2.66 35.09 20.00
N ALA A 358 -2.66 33.99 19.25
CA ALA A 358 -2.76 34.07 17.81
C ALA A 358 -3.50 32.88 17.23
N HIS A 359 -4.23 33.15 16.17
CA HIS A 359 -4.58 32.09 15.24
C HIS A 359 -3.47 31.94 14.20
N TYR A 360 -3.25 30.72 13.77
CA TYR A 360 -2.40 30.38 12.66
C TYR A 360 -2.94 29.22 11.82
N ILE A 361 -2.53 29.21 10.55
CA ILE A 361 -2.59 28.07 9.63
C ILE A 361 -1.16 27.78 9.21
N LEU A 362 -0.71 26.56 9.44
CA LEU A 362 0.58 26.06 9.02
C LEU A 362 0.43 25.20 7.77
N THR A 363 1.16 25.55 6.71
CA THR A 363 1.27 24.74 5.50
C THR A 363 2.71 24.30 5.25
N ASP A 364 2.88 23.08 4.72
CA ASP A 364 4.17 22.56 4.26
C ASP A 364 4.56 23.11 2.87
N SER A 365 5.68 22.66 2.31
CA SER A 365 6.09 23.07 0.96
C SER A 365 5.21 22.50 -0.16
N ASN A 366 4.33 21.54 0.11
CA ASN A 366 3.30 21.10 -0.83
C ASN A 366 2.07 22.01 -0.85
N GLY A 367 1.96 22.94 0.11
CA GLY A 367 0.76 23.74 0.32
C GLY A 367 -0.32 22.97 1.09
N GLU A 368 0.00 21.80 1.64
CA GLU A 368 -0.91 21.04 2.48
C GLU A 368 -0.96 21.63 3.88
N VAL A 369 -2.16 21.74 4.43
CA VAL A 369 -2.36 22.23 5.80
C VAL A 369 -1.91 21.16 6.78
N VAL A 370 -0.86 21.46 7.55
CA VAL A 370 -0.33 20.59 8.61
C VAL A 370 -1.06 20.84 9.92
N GLU A 371 -1.27 22.12 10.27
CA GLU A 371 -1.98 22.51 11.49
C GLU A 371 -2.90 23.71 11.21
N ASN A 372 -4.08 23.70 11.84
CA ASN A 372 -5.04 24.80 11.74
C ASN A 372 -5.67 25.09 13.10
N SER A 373 -5.22 26.17 13.73
CA SER A 373 -5.72 26.57 15.06
C SER A 373 -7.19 26.99 15.07
N TYR A 374 -7.73 27.51 13.96
CA TYR A 374 -9.14 27.89 13.88
C TYR A 374 -10.05 26.67 14.03
N MET A 375 -9.68 25.55 13.39
CA MET A 375 -10.43 24.30 13.49
C MET A 375 -10.43 23.76 14.92
N GLY A 376 -9.28 23.78 15.60
CA GLY A 376 -9.18 23.37 17.01
C GLY A 376 -10.07 24.22 17.92
N SER A 377 -9.96 25.55 17.83
CA SER A 377 -10.79 26.47 18.62
C SER A 377 -12.29 26.27 18.37
N ALA A 378 -12.71 26.09 17.12
CA ALA A 378 -14.11 25.84 16.78
C ALA A 378 -14.62 24.48 17.29
N GLN A 379 -13.83 23.41 17.11
CA GLN A 379 -14.21 22.05 17.51
C GLN A 379 -14.37 21.91 19.02
N TYR A 380 -13.50 22.55 19.80
CA TYR A 380 -13.49 22.45 21.26
C TYR A 380 -14.15 23.64 21.96
N ASN A 381 -14.71 24.59 21.20
CA ASN A 381 -15.26 25.86 21.70
C ASN A 381 -14.28 26.57 22.66
N GLN A 382 -13.01 26.61 22.28
CA GLN A 382 -11.91 27.21 23.04
C GLN A 382 -11.42 28.50 22.38
N PRO A 383 -10.88 29.45 23.16
CA PRO A 383 -10.25 30.64 22.59
C PRO A 383 -9.04 30.26 21.72
N ALA A 384 -8.52 31.24 20.98
CA ALA A 384 -7.27 31.06 20.25
C ALA A 384 -6.12 30.66 21.21
N PRO A 385 -5.22 29.77 20.77
CA PRO A 385 -4.12 29.32 21.60
C PRO A 385 -3.15 30.46 21.94
N THR A 386 -2.49 30.30 23.09
CA THR A 386 -1.44 31.22 23.55
C THR A 386 -0.08 30.53 23.51
N PHE A 387 0.92 31.26 23.07
CA PHE A 387 2.28 30.76 22.88
C PHE A 387 3.26 31.64 23.61
N SER A 388 4.24 31.02 24.26
CA SER A 388 5.43 31.73 24.67
C SER A 388 6.41 31.73 23.52
N LEU A 389 6.89 32.91 23.10
CA LEU A 389 7.86 32.97 22.01
C LEU A 389 9.12 32.17 22.33
N ALA A 390 9.49 32.05 23.61
CA ALA A 390 10.63 31.24 24.05
C ALA A 390 10.48 29.72 23.81
N GLN A 391 9.27 29.22 23.54
CA GLN A 391 8.94 27.78 23.43
C GLN A 391 8.48 27.36 22.02
N VAL A 392 8.57 28.26 21.04
CA VAL A 392 8.20 28.00 19.64
C VAL A 392 9.42 28.06 18.73
N VAL A 393 9.24 27.67 17.46
CA VAL A 393 10.30 27.65 16.45
C VAL A 393 11.01 29.00 16.33
N LYS A 394 12.31 28.96 16.01
CA LYS A 394 13.19 30.14 15.95
C LYS A 394 12.63 31.24 15.03
N GLY A 395 11.97 30.86 13.93
CA GLY A 395 11.34 31.82 13.03
C GLY A 395 10.19 32.60 13.67
N TRP A 396 9.42 32.02 14.59
CA TRP A 396 8.40 32.76 15.36
C TRP A 396 9.06 33.75 16.32
N GLN A 397 10.13 33.34 17.01
CA GLN A 397 10.90 34.21 17.91
C GLN A 397 11.41 35.48 17.22
N LEU A 398 11.81 35.36 15.95
CA LEU A 398 12.35 36.48 15.17
C LEU A 398 11.28 37.25 14.39
N GLY A 399 10.26 36.54 13.90
CA GLY A 399 9.24 37.07 13.00
C GLY A 399 8.07 37.76 13.71
N ILE A 400 7.54 37.15 14.78
CA ILE A 400 6.36 37.67 15.49
C ILE A 400 6.60 39.04 16.13
N PRO A 401 7.78 39.36 16.73
CA PRO A 401 8.03 40.70 17.26
C PRO A 401 7.92 41.84 16.23
N LYS A 402 7.99 41.52 14.93
CA LYS A 402 7.81 42.48 13.83
C LYS A 402 6.33 42.71 13.48
N MET A 403 5.41 41.97 14.09
CA MET A 403 3.96 42.03 13.85
C MET A 403 3.25 42.89 14.90
N LYS A 404 2.07 43.40 14.56
CA LYS A 404 1.21 44.18 15.47
C LYS A 404 -0.07 43.44 15.82
N ILE A 405 -0.57 43.70 17.02
CA ILE A 405 -1.87 43.22 17.48
C ILE A 405 -2.99 43.69 16.54
N GLY A 406 -3.90 42.78 16.22
CA GLY A 406 -4.99 42.94 15.26
C GLY A 406 -4.56 42.84 13.79
N GLY A 407 -3.33 42.43 13.51
CA GLY A 407 -2.80 42.26 12.16
C GLY A 407 -2.79 40.80 11.71
N ARG A 408 -2.80 40.60 10.38
CA ARG A 408 -2.67 39.30 9.73
C ARG A 408 -1.44 39.28 8.83
N TYR A 409 -0.63 38.25 8.96
CA TYR A 409 0.68 38.15 8.35
C TYR A 409 0.90 36.76 7.76
N LYS A 410 1.70 36.67 6.70
CA LYS A 410 2.26 35.41 6.21
C LYS A 410 3.76 35.37 6.51
N LEU A 411 4.20 34.38 7.26
CA LEU A 411 5.58 34.17 7.66
C LEU A 411 6.10 32.88 7.02
N VAL A 412 7.03 33.02 6.08
CA VAL A 412 7.66 31.90 5.36
C VAL A 412 9.03 31.65 5.96
N LEU A 413 9.22 30.45 6.50
CA LEU A 413 10.41 30.05 7.25
C LEU A 413 11.21 28.99 6.49
N PRO A 414 12.51 29.23 6.21
CA PRO A 414 13.41 28.15 5.82
C PRO A 414 13.50 27.10 6.93
N TYR A 415 13.86 25.87 6.56
CA TYR A 415 13.81 24.71 7.46
C TYR A 415 14.63 24.90 8.75
N ASP A 416 15.77 25.58 8.68
CA ASP A 416 16.68 25.86 9.80
C ASP A 416 16.11 26.88 10.81
N LEU A 417 15.12 27.69 10.40
CA LEU A 417 14.32 28.54 11.28
C LEU A 417 13.00 27.86 11.72
N ALA A 418 12.68 26.70 11.16
CA ALA A 418 11.52 25.88 11.48
C ALA A 418 11.92 24.65 12.31
N TYR A 419 11.73 23.43 11.79
CA TYR A 419 12.00 22.16 12.48
C TYR A 419 13.27 21.44 12.02
N GLY A 420 14.11 22.09 11.23
CA GLY A 420 15.46 21.64 10.93
C GLY A 420 15.56 20.37 10.09
N GLU A 421 16.71 19.71 10.20
CA GLU A 421 17.05 18.49 9.45
C GLU A 421 16.29 17.24 9.93
N THR A 422 15.71 17.29 11.13
CA THR A 422 14.99 16.16 11.72
C THR A 422 13.48 16.22 11.47
N GLY A 423 12.95 17.42 11.21
CA GLY A 423 11.51 17.64 11.22
C GLY A 423 10.93 17.58 12.63
N ASN A 424 9.60 17.48 12.71
CA ASN A 424 8.83 17.33 13.96
C ASN A 424 7.54 16.56 13.65
N GLN A 425 6.75 16.18 14.67
CA GLN A 425 5.45 15.53 14.52
C GLN A 425 4.61 16.15 13.38
N GLY A 426 4.40 15.41 12.30
CA GLY A 426 3.65 15.86 11.12
C GLY A 426 4.42 16.74 10.11
N VAL A 427 5.63 17.18 10.43
CA VAL A 427 6.51 17.97 9.55
C VAL A 427 7.77 17.20 9.18
N ARG A 428 8.03 17.08 7.87
CA ARG A 428 9.18 16.34 7.35
C ARG A 428 10.53 17.04 7.63
N PRO A 429 11.65 16.28 7.64
CA PRO A 429 12.99 16.82 7.53
C PRO A 429 13.15 17.89 6.44
N TYR A 430 13.90 18.95 6.72
CA TYR A 430 14.24 20.01 5.76
C TYR A 430 13.05 20.79 5.16
N GLU A 431 11.88 20.68 5.78
CA GLU A 431 10.65 21.30 5.29
C GLU A 431 10.67 22.83 5.48
N THR A 432 10.36 23.56 4.41
CA THR A 432 10.07 25.01 4.49
C THR A 432 8.60 25.19 4.84
N LEU A 433 8.33 26.02 5.84
CA LEU A 433 6.99 26.18 6.39
C LEU A 433 6.44 27.57 6.12
N THR A 434 5.16 27.64 5.81
CA THR A 434 4.42 28.90 5.69
C THR A 434 3.38 28.98 6.79
N PHE A 435 3.45 30.03 7.59
CA PHE A 435 2.47 30.35 8.62
C PHE A 435 1.65 31.55 8.18
N GLU A 436 0.33 31.39 8.06
CA GLU A 436 -0.58 32.54 8.06
C GLU A 436 -1.03 32.79 9.49
N ILE A 437 -0.67 33.94 10.07
CA ILE A 437 -0.80 34.26 11.49
C ILE A 437 -1.68 35.50 11.66
N GLU A 438 -2.68 35.41 12.52
CA GLU A 438 -3.49 36.53 13.00
C GLU A 438 -3.17 36.78 14.47
N ILE A 439 -2.60 37.96 14.78
CA ILE A 439 -2.23 38.33 16.15
C ILE A 439 -3.45 38.92 16.85
N LEU A 440 -3.99 38.21 17.83
CA LEU A 440 -5.16 38.67 18.57
C LEU A 440 -4.78 39.51 19.78
N ASN A 441 -3.73 39.09 20.50
CA ASN A 441 -3.24 39.80 21.67
C ASN A 441 -1.79 39.42 21.99
N ALA A 442 -1.10 40.23 22.79
CA ALA A 442 0.26 39.95 23.22
C ALA A 442 0.55 40.50 24.62
N GLY A 443 1.51 39.90 25.31
CA GLY A 443 1.93 40.26 26.65
C GLY A 443 3.43 40.10 26.86
N LYS A 444 3.89 40.53 28.04
CA LYS A 444 5.29 40.36 28.45
C LYS A 444 5.65 38.87 28.60
N PRO A 445 6.95 38.52 28.56
CA PRO A 445 7.38 37.13 28.79
C PRO A 445 6.81 36.57 30.10
N GLY A 446 6.21 35.38 30.05
CA GLY A 446 5.61 34.69 31.19
C GLY A 446 4.20 35.16 31.59
N SER A 447 3.54 35.97 30.76
CA SER A 447 2.15 36.40 30.95
C SER A 447 1.11 35.43 30.38
N LEU A 448 1.44 34.70 29.30
CA LEU A 448 0.60 33.84 28.44
C LEU A 448 -0.81 34.38 28.17
N VAL A 449 -0.82 35.71 28.10
CA VAL A 449 -1.79 36.62 27.51
C VAL A 449 -3.07 36.90 28.30
N GLY A 450 -3.04 38.07 28.94
CA GLY A 450 -4.15 38.80 29.56
C GLY A 450 -3.67 40.18 30.05
N ASN A 451 -4.62 41.03 30.45
CA ASN A 451 -4.85 41.25 31.88
C ASN A 451 -6.29 40.80 32.14
N LYS A 452 -6.55 40.09 33.25
CA LYS A 452 -7.91 39.93 33.78
C LYS A 452 -8.55 41.30 34.04
#